data_AF-A0A6L9S8Y4-F1
#
_entry.id   AF-A0A6L9S8Y4-F1
#
_cell.length_a   1.000
_cell.length_b   1.000
_cell.length_c   1.000
_cell.angle_alpha   90.00
_cell.angle_beta   90.00
_cell.angle_gamma   90.00
#
_symmetry.space_group_name_H-M   'P 1'
#
loop_
_entity.id
_entity.type
_entity.pdbx_description
1 polymer ?
#
loop_
_entity_poly.entity_id
_entity_poly.type
_entity_poly.pdbx_seq_one_letter_code
_entity_poly.pdbx_strand_id
1 'polypeptide(L)' 'MNPERRLTWIALALGLLGAGLLIPFDSAATRVAGVVAIFAFIGLGVFAIASPGQLADDGAEDDQDPD' A
#
# COMPACT_ATOMS: atom_id res chain seq x y z
N MET A 1 16.75 2.91 8.87
CA MET A 1 15.42 3.16 8.30
C MET A 1 14.73 1.81 8.13
N ASN A 2 13.65 1.58 8.88
CA ASN A 2 13.04 0.25 9.05
C ASN A 2 12.39 -0.24 7.73
N PRO A 3 12.46 -1.54 7.41
CA PRO A 3 11.95 -2.10 6.16
C PRO A 3 10.45 -1.87 5.98
N GLU A 4 9.66 -1.95 7.06
CA GLU A 4 8.22 -1.69 7.07
C GLU A 4 7.91 -0.24 6.67
N ARG A 5 8.61 0.72 7.27
CA ARG A 5 8.48 2.14 6.93
C ARG A 5 8.84 2.39 5.46
N ARG A 6 9.84 1.71 4.90
CA ARG A 6 10.17 1.82 3.46
C ARG A 6 9.04 1.29 2.59
N LEU A 7 8.42 0.17 2.97
CA LEU A 7 7.34 -0.45 2.22
C LEU A 7 6.09 0.44 2.17
N THR A 8 5.70 1.03 3.30
CA THR A 8 4.57 1.98 3.38
C THR A 8 4.78 3.20 2.48
N TRP A 9 5.98 3.79 2.50
CA TRP A 9 6.31 4.92 1.64
C TRP A 9 6.34 4.53 0.15
N ILE A 10 6.85 3.34 -0.20
CA ILE A 10 6.84 2.82 -1.57
C ILE A 10 5.40 2.59 -2.04
N ALA A 11 4.54 2.01 -1.21
CA ALA A 11 3.13 1.80 -1.52
C ALA A 11 2.44 3.15 -1.79
N LEU A 12 2.55 4.12 -0.87
CA LEU A 12 1.99 5.46 -1.06
C LEU A 12 2.46 6.11 -2.36
N ALA A 13 3.76 6.03 -2.66
CA ALA A 13 4.31 6.57 -3.90
C ALA A 13 3.74 5.88 -5.14
N LEU A 14 3.56 4.55 -5.13
CA LEU A 14 2.97 3.79 -6.23
C LEU A 14 1.49 4.11 -6.43
N GLY A 15 0.73 4.28 -5.35
CA GLY A 15 -0.69 4.65 -5.39
C GLY A 15 -0.89 6.06 -5.95
N LEU A 16 -0.12 7.03 -5.47
CA LEU A 16 -0.13 8.41 -5.98
C LEU A 16 0.32 8.47 -7.45
N LEU A 17 1.37 7.73 -7.82
CA LEU A 17 1.86 7.67 -9.20
C LEU A 17 0.84 7.02 -10.14
N GLY A 18 0.22 5.91 -9.74
CA GLY A 18 -0.81 5.22 -10.52
C GLY A 18 -2.08 6.03 -10.70
N ALA A 19 -2.57 6.68 -9.64
CA ALA A 19 -3.71 7.58 -9.70
C ALA A 19 -3.40 8.81 -10.58
N GLY A 20 -2.20 9.38 -10.45
CA GLY A 20 -1.74 10.49 -11.29
C GLY A 20 -1.58 10.10 -12.76
N LEU A 21 -1.12 8.89 -13.07
CA LEU A 21 -0.97 8.39 -14.44
C LEU A 21 -2.31 8.18 -15.17
N LEU A 22 -3.41 8.02 -14.43
CA LEU A 22 -4.75 7.83 -15.00
C LEU A 22 -5.46 9.14 -15.36
N ILE A 23 -4.98 10.29 -14.88
CA ILE A 23 -5.63 11.59 -15.08
C ILE A 23 -5.30 12.20 -16.45
N PRO A 24 -4.06 12.13 -16.97
CA PRO A 24 -3.76 12.58 -18.32
C PRO A 24 -3.45 11.38 -19.24
N PHE A 25 -3.82 11.53 -20.52
CA PHE A 25 -3.38 10.76 -21.69
C PHE A 25 -4.33 9.70 -22.24
N ASP A 26 -4.75 10.01 -23.47
CA ASP A 26 -5.47 9.21 -24.46
C ASP A 26 -4.64 8.02 -25.02
N SER A 27 -3.45 7.75 -24.46
CA SER A 27 -2.55 6.70 -24.92
C SER A 27 -2.78 5.38 -24.17
N ALA A 28 -2.99 4.30 -24.92
CA ALA A 28 -3.17 2.96 -24.36
C ALA A 28 -2.00 2.51 -23.46
N ALA A 29 -0.78 2.95 -23.76
CA ALA A 29 0.41 2.60 -22.96
C ALA A 29 0.36 3.21 -21.55
N THR A 30 -0.06 4.48 -21.43
CA THR A 30 -0.19 5.16 -20.13
C THR A 30 -1.30 4.54 -19.28
N ARG A 31 -2.41 4.17 -19.92
CA ARG A 31 -3.52 3.48 -19.24
C ARG A 31 -3.08 2.11 -18.70
N VAL A 32 -2.35 1.32 -19.48
CA VAL A 32 -1.82 0.02 -19.01
C VAL A 32 -0.83 0.20 -17.87
N ALA A 33 0.10 1.16 -17.98
CA ALA A 33 1.06 1.46 -16.92
C ALA A 33 0.36 1.91 -15.62
N GLY A 34 -0.67 2.76 -15.72
CA GLY A 34 -1.49 3.19 -14.58
C GLY A 34 -2.22 2.03 -13.90
N VAL A 35 -2.82 1.13 -14.69
CA VAL A 35 -3.49 -0.08 -14.17
C VAL A 35 -2.47 -0.97 -13.43
N VAL A 36 -1.31 -1.23 -14.02
CA VAL A 36 -0.25 -2.03 -13.37
C VAL A 36 0.22 -1.38 -12.07
N ALA A 37 0.40 -0.05 -12.05
CA ALA A 37 0.78 0.69 -10.85
C ALA A 37 -0.28 0.58 -9.74
N ILE A 38 -1.58 0.63 -10.09
CA ILE A 38 -2.67 0.41 -9.13
C ILE A 38 -2.66 -1.01 -8.58
N PHE A 39 -2.52 -2.03 -9.43
CA PHE A 39 -2.46 -3.41 -8.96
C PHE A 39 -1.26 -3.65 -8.04
N ALA A 40 -0.11 -3.07 -8.37
CA ALA A 40 1.07 -3.13 -7.52
C ALA A 40 0.86 -2.38 -6.18
N PHE A 41 0.18 -1.23 -6.19
CA PHE A 41 -0.21 -0.53 -4.95
C PHE A 41 -1.10 -1.38 -4.06
N ILE A 42 -2.15 -1.99 -4.62
CA ILE A 42 -3.08 -2.86 -3.87
C ILE A 42 -2.31 -4.06 -3.28
N GLY A 43 -1.52 -4.75 -4.10
CA GLY A 43 -0.75 -5.92 -3.65
C GLY A 43 0.27 -5.58 -2.55
N LEU A 44 1.03 -4.50 -2.72
CA LEU A 44 2.00 -4.04 -1.72
C LEU A 44 1.31 -3.53 -0.44
N GLY A 45 0.17 -2.86 -0.56
CA GLY A 45 -0.62 -2.39 0.57
C GLY A 45 -1.17 -3.54 1.40
N VAL A 46 -1.75 -4.56 0.76
CA VAL A 46 -2.25 -5.76 1.44
C VAL A 46 -1.11 -6.50 2.13
N PHE A 47 0.03 -6.69 1.46
CA PHE A 47 1.18 -7.36 2.08
C PHE A 47 1.75 -6.57 3.27
N ALA A 48 1.73 -5.24 3.22
CA ALA A 48 2.16 -4.41 4.34
C ALA A 48 1.24 -4.58 5.56
N ILE A 49 -0.09 -4.56 5.36
CA ILE A 49 -1.09 -4.73 6.43
C ILE A 49 -1.08 -6.17 6.97
N ALA A 50 -0.99 -7.17 6.10
CA ALA A 50 -1.00 -8.57 6.49
C ALA A 50 0.36 -9.08 7.01
N SER A 51 1.35 -8.20 7.20
CA SER A 51 2.64 -8.62 7.72
C SER A 51 2.52 -9.03 9.19
N PRO A 52 3.22 -10.09 9.62
CA PRO A 52 3.09 -10.60 10.99
C PRO A 52 3.50 -9.58 12.06
N GLY A 53 4.39 -8.63 11.73
CA GLY A 53 4.74 -7.54 12.64
C GLY A 53 3.59 -6.56 12.86
N GLN A 54 2.79 -6.29 11.81
CA GLN A 54 1.65 -5.38 11.89
C GLN A 54 0.45 -6.03 12.61
N LEU A 55 0.17 -7.30 12.30
CA LEU A 55 -0.90 -8.08 12.95
C LEU A 55 -0.65 -8.31 14.45
N ALA A 56 0.61 -8.35 14.87
CA ALA A 56 0.99 -8.50 16.28
C ALA A 56 0.82 -7.20 17.08
N ASP A 57 0.90 -6.04 16.44
CA ASP A 57 0.73 -4.72 17.07
C ASP A 57 -0.77 -4.46 17.34
N ASP A 58 -1.62 -4.70 16.35
CA ASP A 58 -3.08 -4.51 16.45
C ASP A 58 -3.77 -5.53 17.39
N GLY A 59 -3.17 -6.71 17.59
CA GLY A 59 -3.72 -7.77 18.45
C GLY A 59 -3.45 -7.62 19.94
N ALA A 60 -2.61 -6.67 20.35
CA ALA A 60 -2.23 -6.45 21.75
C ALA A 60 -3.15 -5.44 22.48
N GLU A 61 -4.04 -4.75 21.75
CA GLU A 61 -4.91 -3.71 22.30
C GLU A 61 -6.27 -4.25 22.80
N ASP A 62 -6.66 -5.48 22.43
CA ASP A 62 -7.95 -6.11 22.82
C ASP A 62 -7.93 -6.82 24.19
N ASP A 63 -6.78 -6.92 24.88
CA ASP A 63 -6.63 -7.58 26.21
C ASP A 63 -6.69 -6.61 27.41
N GLN A 64 -7.02 -5.33 27.21
CA GLN A 64 -7.27 -4.40 28.34
C GLN A 64 -8.69 -4.60 28.89
N ASP A 65 -8.86 -5.62 29.74
CA ASP A 65 -9.96 -5.69 30.71
C ASP A 65 -9.70 -4.63 31.80
N PRO A 66 -10.53 -3.57 31.92
CA PRO A 66 -10.39 -2.59 32.98
C PRO A 66 -10.98 -3.14 34.29
N ASP A 67 -10.14 -3.75 35.12
CA ASP A 67 -10.43 -4.06 36.53
C ASP A 67 -10.44 -2.78 37.40
#